data_AF-A0A9P8ADL3-F1
#
_entry.id   AF-A0A9P8ADL3-F1
#
_cell.length_a   1.000
_cell.length_b   1.000
_cell.length_c   1.000
_cell.angle_alpha   90.00
_cell.angle_beta   90.00
_cell.angle_gamma   90.00
#
_symmetry.space_group_name_H-M   'P 1'
#
loop_
_entity.id
_entity.type
_entity.pdbx_description
1 polymer ?
#
loop_
_entity_poly.entity_id
_entity_poly.type
_entity_poly.pdbx_seq_one_letter_code
_entity_poly.pdbx_strand_id
1 'polypeptide(L)'
;MVSNFKEIDMSGETTATSFTLDPSKLAAGSVVVLNSATGGPTVTTIEDMKRAIPERQPLVRPCGNCMKLPAQGSTFSQCSRCRETHYCSRGCQVAHWPQHKEVCKDRAKALAQREQAKAAALAEGKVYHDPLVLQEWYRLNNDTVEHAAFHVLELWKGDKPSRTTTHLVLITVEVNETKPDDATLIRYKDAMAAPMEKLEIIGSPPPQLLKRSLDQGFMLLAFIDLKHNLRVLEFHQPPPLEPYLTGEMQPDGMWQVHTVLKMNSHLPSMNT
;
A
#
# COMPACT_ATOMS: atom_id res chain seq x y z
N MET A 1 -20.32 7.13 21.12
CA MET A 1 -19.12 6.28 21.03
C MET A 1 -17.88 7.14 20.86
N VAL A 2 -17.93 8.11 19.95
CA VAL A 2 -17.00 9.24 19.85
C VAL A 2 -17.58 10.47 20.58
N SER A 3 -16.73 11.27 21.23
CA SER A 3 -17.05 12.63 21.71
C SER A 3 -15.83 13.56 21.62
N ASN A 4 -16.02 14.86 21.92
CA ASN A 4 -14.94 15.86 22.00
C ASN A 4 -14.07 16.01 20.76
N PHE A 5 -14.66 15.86 19.57
CA PHE A 5 -13.95 16.02 18.31
C PHE A 5 -13.45 17.47 18.15
N LYS A 6 -12.15 17.61 17.85
CA LYS A 6 -11.51 18.89 17.50
C LYS A 6 -10.48 18.68 16.40
N GLU A 7 -10.55 19.50 15.36
CA GLU A 7 -9.50 19.68 14.37
C GLU A 7 -8.43 20.62 14.95
N ILE A 8 -7.17 20.28 14.69
CA ILE A 8 -6.01 21.07 15.09
C ILE A 8 -5.41 21.61 13.79
N ASP A 9 -5.61 22.90 13.56
CA ASP A 9 -5.07 23.60 12.39
C ASP A 9 -3.76 24.29 12.75
N MET A 10 -2.74 24.11 11.92
CA MET A 10 -1.50 24.88 11.99
C MET A 10 -1.25 25.50 10.62
N SER A 11 -1.10 26.83 10.58
CA SER A 11 -0.82 27.59 9.35
C SER A 11 -1.87 27.43 8.23
N GLY A 12 -3.14 27.20 8.59
CA GLY A 12 -4.23 27.06 7.62
C GLY A 12 -4.38 25.67 7.01
N GLU A 13 -3.61 24.69 7.47
CA GLU A 13 -3.77 23.27 7.15
C GLU A 13 -4.13 22.49 8.42
N THR A 14 -5.09 21.57 8.33
CA THR A 14 -5.41 20.64 9.42
C THR A 14 -4.27 19.65 9.60
N THR A 15 -3.56 19.74 10.72
CA THR A 15 -2.36 18.94 10.98
C THR A 15 -2.60 17.77 11.91
N ALA A 16 -3.65 17.82 12.73
CA ALA A 16 -4.03 16.72 13.60
C ALA A 16 -5.52 16.76 13.97
N THR A 17 -6.02 15.63 14.44
CA THR A 17 -7.40 15.50 14.92
C THR A 17 -7.39 14.82 16.29
N SER A 18 -8.15 15.39 17.24
CA SER A 18 -8.31 14.83 18.58
C SER A 18 -9.77 14.47 18.86
N PHE A 19 -9.99 13.37 19.56
CA PHE A 19 -11.32 12.92 19.98
C PHE A 19 -11.23 11.95 21.16
N THR A 20 -12.34 11.77 21.87
CA THR A 20 -12.48 10.80 22.95
C THR A 20 -13.28 9.59 22.46
N LEU A 21 -12.82 8.39 22.80
CA LEU A 21 -13.55 7.15 22.60
C LEU A 21 -14.04 6.61 23.94
N ASP A 22 -15.26 6.09 23.96
CA ASP A 22 -15.79 5.33 25.08
C ASP A 22 -15.52 3.83 24.83
N PRO A 23 -14.53 3.21 25.51
CA PRO A 23 -14.15 1.82 25.24
C PRO A 23 -15.26 0.83 25.56
N SER A 24 -16.15 1.14 26.49
CA SER A 24 -17.27 0.27 26.89
C SER A 24 -18.33 0.12 25.79
N LYS A 25 -18.33 1.05 24.83
CA LYS A 25 -19.27 1.07 23.70
C LYS A 25 -18.67 0.48 22.43
N LEU A 26 -17.41 0.06 22.44
CA LEU A 26 -16.73 -0.52 21.28
C LEU A 26 -16.87 -2.06 21.29
N ALA A 27 -17.44 -2.60 20.21
CA ALA A 27 -17.44 -4.04 19.99
C ALA A 27 -16.02 -4.55 19.69
N ALA A 28 -15.75 -5.82 19.99
CA ALA A 28 -14.51 -6.46 19.56
C ALA A 28 -14.40 -6.41 18.02
N GLY A 29 -13.24 -6.00 17.50
CA GLY A 29 -13.06 -5.79 16.06
C GLY A 29 -13.57 -4.44 15.52
N SER A 30 -13.97 -3.52 16.41
CA SER A 30 -14.27 -2.14 16.02
C SER A 30 -13.02 -1.46 15.46
N VAL A 31 -13.24 -0.70 14.40
CA VAL A 31 -12.24 0.11 13.73
C VAL A 31 -12.70 1.56 13.81
N VAL A 32 -11.81 2.43 14.29
CA VAL A 32 -12.08 3.87 14.26
C VAL A 32 -11.38 4.47 13.06
N VAL A 33 -12.17 5.16 12.25
CA VAL A 33 -11.87 5.61 10.91
C VAL A 33 -11.97 7.12 10.91
N LEU A 34 -10.85 7.83 10.80
CA LEU A 34 -10.83 9.30 10.87
C LEU A 34 -11.16 9.92 9.52
N ASN A 35 -12.43 10.23 9.26
CA ASN A 35 -12.91 10.64 7.95
C ASN A 35 -13.24 12.15 7.88
N SER A 36 -12.52 12.91 7.06
CA SER A 36 -12.80 14.34 6.82
C SER A 36 -14.17 14.60 6.14
N ALA A 37 -14.76 13.62 5.43
CA ALA A 37 -16.05 13.84 4.74
C ALA A 37 -17.23 13.78 5.72
N THR A 38 -17.07 13.03 6.81
CA THR A 38 -18.07 12.89 7.87
C THR A 38 -17.90 13.95 8.97
N GLY A 39 -16.92 14.86 8.85
CA GLY A 39 -16.62 15.85 9.87
C GLY A 39 -16.17 15.23 11.20
N GLY A 40 -15.53 14.05 11.16
CA GLY A 40 -14.99 13.39 12.35
C GLY A 40 -14.86 11.87 12.27
N PRO A 41 -14.35 11.23 13.34
CA PRO A 41 -14.10 9.80 13.36
C PRO A 41 -15.41 9.00 13.33
N THR A 42 -15.47 8.07 12.40
CA THR A 42 -16.51 7.07 12.28
C THR A 42 -16.04 5.79 12.96
N VAL A 43 -16.91 5.12 13.71
CA VAL A 43 -16.64 3.75 14.17
C VAL A 43 -17.37 2.76 13.28
N THR A 44 -16.63 1.79 12.77
CA THR A 44 -17.12 0.72 11.89
C THR A 44 -16.51 -0.62 12.32
N THR A 45 -16.73 -1.69 11.53
CA THR A 45 -16.12 -3.01 11.73
C THR A 45 -15.26 -3.41 10.54
N ILE A 46 -14.31 -4.33 10.74
CA ILE A 46 -13.51 -4.90 9.64
C ILE A 46 -14.42 -5.59 8.60
N GLU A 47 -15.51 -6.22 9.04
CA GLU A 47 -16.46 -6.89 8.15
C GLU A 47 -17.24 -5.91 7.28
N ASP A 48 -17.67 -4.78 7.86
CA ASP A 48 -18.36 -3.73 7.09
C ASP A 48 -17.41 -3.04 6.11
N MET A 49 -16.15 -2.83 6.49
CA MET A 49 -15.12 -2.34 5.56
C MET A 49 -14.89 -3.33 4.40
N LYS A 50 -14.82 -4.64 4.69
CA LYS A 50 -14.68 -5.68 3.66
C LYS A 50 -15.90 -5.75 2.74
N ARG A 51 -17.11 -5.53 3.24
CA ARG A 51 -18.35 -5.55 2.45
C ARG A 51 -18.49 -4.32 1.53
N ALA A 52 -17.95 -3.17 1.93
CA ALA A 52 -17.96 -1.95 1.13
C ALA A 52 -17.06 -2.07 -0.13
N ILE A 53 -16.10 -3.00 -0.13
CA ILE A 53 -15.22 -3.26 -1.26
C ILE A 53 -15.73 -4.51 -1.99
N PRO A 54 -16.29 -4.40 -3.21
CA PRO A 54 -16.79 -5.56 -3.94
C PRO A 54 -15.66 -6.58 -4.19
N GLU A 55 -15.97 -7.88 -4.16
CA GLU A 55 -15.03 -8.95 -4.48
C GLU A 55 -14.34 -8.67 -5.83
N ARG A 56 -13.01 -8.50 -5.81
CA ARG A 56 -12.20 -8.36 -7.02
C ARG A 56 -11.11 -9.42 -7.08
N GLN A 57 -10.69 -9.70 -8.31
CA GLN A 57 -9.82 -10.83 -8.64
C GLN A 57 -8.44 -10.67 -8.00
N PRO A 58 -7.75 -11.79 -7.67
CA PRO A 58 -6.43 -11.75 -7.06
C PRO A 58 -5.43 -10.98 -7.91
N LEU A 59 -4.56 -10.20 -7.26
CA LEU A 59 -3.43 -9.55 -7.91
C LEU A 59 -2.55 -10.58 -8.61
N VAL A 60 -2.49 -10.47 -9.93
CA VAL A 60 -1.61 -11.31 -10.75
C VAL A 60 -0.58 -10.44 -11.44
N ARG A 61 0.69 -10.89 -11.45
CA ARG A 61 1.76 -10.18 -12.15
C ARG A 61 1.65 -10.47 -13.66
N PRO A 62 1.42 -9.46 -14.53
CA PRO A 62 1.31 -9.69 -15.96
C PRO A 62 2.64 -10.12 -16.56
N CYS A 63 2.58 -10.66 -17.78
CA CYS A 63 3.77 -10.89 -18.59
C CYS A 63 4.45 -9.55 -18.91
N GLY A 64 5.73 -9.40 -18.57
CA GLY A 64 6.50 -8.17 -18.80
C GLY A 64 6.72 -7.81 -20.28
N ASN A 65 6.32 -8.66 -21.23
CA ASN A 65 6.39 -8.38 -22.66
C ASN A 65 5.01 -8.08 -23.27
N CYS A 66 4.06 -9.01 -23.13
CA CYS A 66 2.78 -8.95 -23.83
C CYS A 66 1.59 -8.56 -22.94
N MET A 67 1.84 -8.26 -21.67
CA MET A 67 0.83 -7.84 -20.68
C MET A 67 -0.31 -8.83 -20.42
N LYS A 68 -0.25 -10.05 -21.00
CA LYS A 68 -1.16 -11.14 -20.67
C LYS A 68 -1.16 -11.37 -19.16
N LEU A 69 -2.32 -11.71 -18.58
CA LEU A 69 -2.45 -12.12 -17.18
C LEU A 69 -2.38 -13.66 -17.07
N PRO A 70 -1.82 -14.22 -15.99
CA PRO A 70 -1.89 -15.66 -15.74
C PRO A 70 -3.34 -16.08 -15.43
N ALA A 71 -3.63 -17.37 -15.58
CA ALA A 71 -4.92 -17.92 -15.19
C ALA A 71 -5.13 -17.79 -13.68
N GLN A 72 -6.38 -17.75 -13.22
CA GLN A 72 -6.71 -17.65 -11.80
C GLN A 72 -6.00 -18.75 -11.00
N GLY A 73 -5.34 -18.37 -9.90
CA GLY A 73 -4.56 -19.28 -9.06
C GLY A 73 -3.21 -19.70 -9.63
N SER A 74 -2.76 -19.14 -10.76
CA SER A 74 -1.46 -19.44 -11.36
C SER A 74 -0.54 -18.22 -11.41
N THR A 75 0.77 -18.45 -11.51
CA THR A 75 1.78 -17.41 -11.71
C THR A 75 2.64 -17.73 -12.92
N PHE A 76 3.19 -16.70 -13.55
CA PHE A 76 4.14 -16.86 -14.63
C PHE A 76 5.56 -17.09 -14.13
N SER A 77 6.42 -17.64 -15.00
CA SER A 77 7.82 -17.86 -14.67
C SER A 77 8.56 -16.55 -14.46
N GLN A 78 9.35 -16.49 -13.40
CA GLN A 78 10.15 -15.33 -13.04
C GLN A 78 11.45 -15.30 -13.84
N CYS A 79 11.99 -14.11 -14.10
CA CYS A 79 13.35 -13.96 -14.59
C CYS A 79 14.32 -14.55 -13.56
N SER A 80 15.10 -15.57 -13.93
CA SER A 80 16.02 -16.26 -13.02
C SER A 80 17.09 -15.36 -12.39
N ARG A 81 17.42 -14.25 -13.07
CA ARG A 81 18.46 -13.31 -12.62
C ARG A 81 17.96 -12.28 -11.62
N CYS A 82 16.83 -11.62 -11.90
CA CYS A 82 16.32 -10.54 -11.04
C CYS A 82 15.12 -10.93 -10.17
N ARG A 83 14.45 -12.05 -10.48
CA ARG A 83 13.26 -12.58 -9.79
C ARG A 83 12.03 -11.66 -9.72
N GLU A 84 12.09 -10.46 -10.29
CA GLU A 84 11.00 -9.48 -10.25
C GLU A 84 10.08 -9.50 -11.49
N THR A 85 10.62 -9.74 -12.68
CA THR A 85 9.83 -9.70 -13.93
C THR A 85 9.34 -11.08 -14.31
N HIS A 86 8.06 -11.19 -14.65
CA HIS A 86 7.37 -12.44 -14.92
C HIS A 86 7.06 -12.57 -16.42
N TYR A 87 7.13 -13.79 -16.95
CA TYR A 87 6.94 -14.06 -18.38
C TYR A 87 6.08 -15.29 -18.60
N CYS A 88 5.08 -15.16 -19.48
CA CYS A 88 4.23 -16.29 -19.87
C CYS A 88 4.97 -17.36 -20.69
N SER A 89 6.13 -17.01 -21.27
CA SER A 89 6.96 -17.91 -22.06
C SER A 89 8.39 -17.42 -22.17
N ARG A 90 9.31 -18.32 -22.52
CA ARG A 90 10.69 -17.96 -22.87
C ARG A 90 10.76 -17.00 -24.06
N GLY A 91 9.87 -17.15 -25.05
CA GLY A 91 9.79 -16.25 -26.20
C GLY A 91 9.52 -14.80 -25.80
N CYS A 92 8.57 -14.58 -24.88
CA CYS A 92 8.30 -13.25 -24.32
C CYS A 92 9.50 -12.67 -23.56
N GLN A 93 10.23 -13.50 -22.82
CA GLN A 93 11.44 -13.04 -22.11
C GLN A 93 12.55 -12.61 -23.09
N VAL A 94 12.78 -13.35 -24.17
CA VAL A 94 13.79 -13.00 -25.20
C VAL A 94 13.39 -11.71 -25.91
N ALA A 95 12.13 -11.58 -26.31
CA ALA A 95 11.62 -10.40 -27.00
C ALA A 95 11.73 -9.12 -26.16
N HIS A 96 11.46 -9.21 -24.86
CA HIS A 96 11.57 -8.07 -23.93
C HIS A 96 13.01 -7.80 -23.46
N TRP A 97 13.98 -8.67 -23.77
CA TRP A 97 15.34 -8.53 -23.25
C TRP A 97 16.01 -7.18 -23.56
N PRO A 98 15.92 -6.61 -24.78
CA PRO A 98 16.54 -5.32 -25.08
C PRO A 98 16.09 -4.19 -24.15
N GLN A 99 14.81 -4.17 -23.75
CA GLN A 99 14.26 -3.17 -22.83
C GLN A 99 14.51 -3.56 -21.36
N HIS A 100 14.48 -4.85 -21.05
CA HIS A 100 14.61 -5.34 -19.68
C HIS A 100 16.04 -5.33 -19.14
N LYS A 101 17.06 -5.45 -20.01
CA LYS A 101 18.45 -5.75 -19.64
C LYS A 101 19.01 -4.84 -18.53
N GLU A 102 18.86 -3.53 -18.66
CA GLU A 102 19.42 -2.58 -17.70
C GLU A 102 18.68 -2.68 -16.34
N VAL A 103 17.34 -2.67 -16.38
CA VAL A 103 16.51 -2.86 -15.17
C VAL A 103 16.78 -4.21 -14.50
N CYS A 104 17.06 -5.25 -15.28
CA CYS A 104 17.41 -6.58 -14.76
C CYS A 104 18.73 -6.56 -13.99
N LYS A 105 19.73 -5.81 -14.46
CA LYS A 105 21.04 -5.69 -13.82
C LYS A 105 20.91 -5.01 -12.46
N ASP A 106 20.18 -3.90 -12.40
CA ASP A 106 19.98 -3.15 -11.16
C ASP A 106 19.20 -3.95 -10.12
N ARG A 107 18.10 -4.59 -10.54
CA ARG A 107 17.30 -5.47 -9.67
C ARG A 107 18.11 -6.68 -9.16
N ALA A 108 18.94 -7.29 -10.02
CA ALA A 108 19.80 -8.40 -9.59
C ALA A 108 20.87 -7.96 -8.59
N LYS A 109 21.43 -6.75 -8.75
CA LYS A 109 22.36 -6.17 -7.77
C LYS A 109 21.68 -5.93 -6.43
N ALA A 110 20.49 -5.33 -6.43
CA ALA A 110 19.70 -5.10 -5.22
C ALA A 110 19.36 -6.41 -4.51
N LEU A 111 18.97 -7.45 -5.25
CA LEU A 111 18.73 -8.79 -4.72
C LEU A 111 19.98 -9.35 -4.02
N ALA A 112 21.14 -9.31 -4.69
CA ALA A 112 22.38 -9.82 -4.10
C ALA A 112 22.79 -9.06 -2.83
N GLN A 113 22.65 -7.72 -2.82
CA GLN A 113 22.93 -6.90 -1.64
C GLN A 113 22.01 -7.26 -0.47
N ARG A 114 20.72 -7.49 -0.74
CA ARG A 114 19.75 -7.91 0.28
C ARG A 114 20.09 -9.27 0.88
N GLU A 115 20.38 -10.26 0.04
CA GLU A 115 20.77 -11.60 0.50
C GLU A 115 22.06 -11.56 1.34
N GLN A 116 23.04 -10.74 0.96
CA GLN A 116 24.25 -10.51 1.75
C GLN A 116 23.95 -9.85 3.11
N ALA A 117 23.13 -8.79 3.13
CA ALA A 117 22.74 -8.11 4.36
C ALA A 117 21.98 -9.06 5.32
N LYS A 118 21.09 -9.89 4.77
CA LYS A 118 20.37 -10.92 5.51
C LYS A 118 21.34 -11.93 6.11
N ALA A 119 22.22 -12.52 5.29
CA ALA A 119 23.21 -13.49 5.76
C ALA A 119 24.13 -12.92 6.85
N ALA A 120 24.58 -11.67 6.71
CA ALA A 120 25.41 -11.00 7.70
C ALA A 120 24.68 -10.79 9.04
N ALA A 121 23.43 -10.30 9.00
CA ALA A 121 22.63 -10.13 10.21
C ALA A 121 22.39 -11.47 10.93
N LEU A 122 22.04 -12.53 10.18
CA LEU A 122 21.83 -13.86 10.75
C LEU A 122 23.12 -14.45 11.34
N ALA A 123 24.28 -14.24 10.71
CA ALA A 123 25.57 -14.68 11.24
C ALA A 123 25.93 -14.00 12.56
N GLU A 124 25.47 -12.77 12.78
CA GLU A 124 25.63 -12.02 14.04
C GLU A 124 24.54 -12.32 15.08
N GLY A 125 23.61 -13.24 14.80
CA GLY A 125 22.47 -13.54 15.68
C GLY A 125 21.47 -12.39 15.79
N LYS A 126 21.50 -11.43 14.86
CA LYS A 126 20.57 -10.30 14.81
C LYS A 126 19.32 -10.67 14.02
N VAL A 127 18.20 -10.08 14.41
CA VAL A 127 16.96 -10.12 13.64
C VAL A 127 17.15 -9.30 12.36
N TYR A 128 16.85 -9.90 11.22
CA TYR A 128 16.82 -9.22 9.93
C TYR A 128 15.38 -8.93 9.54
N HIS A 129 15.06 -7.66 9.31
CA HIS A 129 13.75 -7.25 8.82
C HIS A 129 13.78 -7.20 7.28
N ASP A 130 13.23 -8.21 6.62
CA ASP A 130 13.19 -8.28 5.15
C ASP A 130 12.08 -7.36 4.61
N PRO A 131 12.39 -6.34 3.78
CA PRO A 131 11.35 -5.47 3.22
C PRO A 131 10.28 -6.20 2.42
N LEU A 132 10.55 -7.41 1.90
CA LEU A 132 9.54 -8.18 1.16
C LEU A 132 8.34 -8.61 1.99
N VAL A 133 8.45 -8.63 3.32
CA VAL A 133 7.29 -8.88 4.18
C VAL A 133 6.19 -7.82 3.98
N LEU A 134 6.57 -6.58 3.65
CA LEU A 134 5.61 -5.52 3.32
C LEU A 134 4.87 -5.83 2.00
N GLN A 135 5.57 -6.40 1.02
CA GLN A 135 4.98 -6.79 -0.25
C GLN A 135 4.02 -7.98 -0.09
N GLU A 136 4.35 -8.93 0.79
CA GLU A 136 3.45 -10.03 1.14
C GLU A 136 2.21 -9.52 1.87
N TRP A 137 2.38 -8.65 2.87
CA TRP A 137 1.26 -8.02 3.56
C TRP A 137 0.36 -7.24 2.60
N TYR A 138 0.96 -6.46 1.70
CA TYR A 138 0.22 -5.76 0.65
C TYR A 138 -0.66 -6.74 -0.14
N ARG A 139 -0.11 -7.86 -0.61
CA ARG A 139 -0.88 -8.84 -1.40
C ARG A 139 -2.02 -9.48 -0.62
N LEU A 140 -1.82 -9.73 0.67
CA LEU A 140 -2.87 -10.26 1.56
C LEU A 140 -3.98 -9.23 1.84
N ASN A 141 -3.70 -7.93 1.65
CA ASN A 141 -4.59 -6.82 2.00
C ASN A 141 -4.87 -5.91 0.79
N ASN A 142 -4.75 -6.43 -0.44
CA ASN A 142 -4.82 -5.63 -1.66
C ASN A 142 -6.08 -4.78 -1.73
N ASP A 143 -7.23 -5.35 -1.37
CA ASP A 143 -8.52 -4.67 -1.44
C ASP A 143 -8.52 -3.39 -0.60
N THR A 144 -7.98 -3.47 0.62
CA THR A 144 -7.84 -2.31 1.52
C THR A 144 -6.88 -1.27 0.93
N VAL A 145 -5.81 -1.73 0.30
CA VAL A 145 -4.77 -0.86 -0.29
C VAL A 145 -5.25 -0.18 -1.56
N GLU A 146 -5.90 -0.89 -2.48
CA GLU A 146 -6.49 -0.34 -3.69
C GLU A 146 -7.61 0.63 -3.36
N HIS A 147 -8.46 0.28 -2.39
CA HIS A 147 -9.49 1.19 -1.89
C HIS A 147 -8.85 2.47 -1.34
N ALA A 148 -7.87 2.36 -0.45
CA ALA A 148 -7.14 3.52 0.07
C ALA A 148 -6.52 4.35 -1.07
N ALA A 149 -5.91 3.71 -2.07
CA ALA A 149 -5.28 4.38 -3.21
C ALA A 149 -6.28 5.10 -4.11
N PHE A 150 -7.41 4.45 -4.44
CA PHE A 150 -8.53 5.05 -5.19
C PHE A 150 -8.97 6.36 -4.57
N HIS A 151 -9.00 6.35 -3.25
CA HIS A 151 -9.49 7.43 -2.44
C HIS A 151 -8.49 8.56 -2.22
N VAL A 152 -7.30 8.21 -1.76
CA VAL A 152 -6.18 9.13 -1.53
C VAL A 152 -5.79 9.87 -2.80
N LEU A 153 -5.82 9.19 -3.95
CA LEU A 153 -5.50 9.80 -5.24
C LEU A 153 -6.69 10.43 -5.95
N GLU A 154 -7.88 10.40 -5.37
CA GLU A 154 -9.07 11.01 -5.96
C GLU A 154 -9.44 10.48 -7.36
N LEU A 155 -9.27 9.18 -7.60
CA LEU A 155 -9.34 8.59 -8.94
C LEU A 155 -10.70 8.76 -9.62
N TRP A 156 -11.80 8.76 -8.87
CA TRP A 156 -13.15 8.95 -9.42
C TRP A 156 -13.34 10.30 -10.12
N LYS A 157 -12.43 11.26 -9.91
CA LYS A 157 -12.47 12.54 -10.62
C LYS A 157 -11.90 12.46 -12.03
N GLY A 158 -11.23 11.36 -12.39
CA GLY A 158 -10.56 11.17 -13.68
C GLY A 158 -9.16 11.80 -13.77
N ASP A 159 -8.56 11.79 -14.95
CA ASP A 159 -7.11 12.05 -15.14
C ASP A 159 -6.63 13.45 -14.72
N LYS A 160 -7.50 14.46 -14.75
CA LYS A 160 -7.12 15.87 -14.55
C LYS A 160 -7.45 16.46 -13.18
N PRO A 161 -8.49 16.00 -12.46
CA PRO A 161 -8.72 16.40 -11.08
C PRO A 161 -8.25 15.34 -10.07
N SER A 162 -7.83 14.15 -10.49
CA SER A 162 -7.15 13.19 -9.61
C SER A 162 -5.71 13.61 -9.32
N ARG A 163 -5.17 13.11 -8.21
CA ARG A 163 -3.81 13.38 -7.73
C ARG A 163 -2.77 12.44 -8.32
N THR A 164 -3.16 11.54 -9.22
CA THR A 164 -2.31 10.49 -9.81
C THR A 164 -1.00 10.98 -10.42
N THR A 165 -0.99 12.20 -10.96
CA THR A 165 0.18 12.80 -11.61
C THR A 165 1.06 13.64 -10.68
N THR A 166 0.57 13.96 -9.48
CA THR A 166 1.21 14.90 -8.55
C THR A 166 1.56 14.27 -7.19
N HIS A 167 0.90 13.17 -6.83
CA HIS A 167 1.02 12.51 -5.53
C HIS A 167 1.21 11.01 -5.69
N LEU A 168 1.82 10.41 -4.66
CA LEU A 168 1.81 8.98 -4.40
C LEU A 168 0.97 8.67 -3.16
N VAL A 169 0.60 7.41 -2.99
CA VAL A 169 -0.03 6.91 -1.77
C VAL A 169 1.07 6.47 -0.81
N LEU A 170 1.21 7.15 0.32
CA LEU A 170 2.14 6.77 1.38
C LEU A 170 1.39 5.95 2.42
N ILE A 171 1.68 4.65 2.47
CA ILE A 171 1.04 3.68 3.35
C ILE A 171 2.01 3.37 4.49
N THR A 172 1.64 3.74 5.71
CA THR A 172 2.42 3.45 6.90
C THR A 172 1.93 2.18 7.56
N VAL A 173 2.85 1.26 7.84
CA VAL A 173 2.61 0.00 8.51
C VAL A 173 3.61 -0.20 9.64
N GLU A 174 3.32 -1.14 10.52
CA GLU A 174 4.20 -1.54 11.63
C GLU A 174 4.36 -3.06 11.63
N VAL A 175 5.60 -3.51 11.43
CA VAL A 175 6.02 -4.91 11.47
C VAL A 175 6.04 -5.42 12.91
N ASN A 176 5.62 -6.67 13.09
CA ASN A 176 5.64 -7.32 14.39
C ASN A 176 7.07 -7.53 14.88
N GLU A 177 7.37 -7.08 16.10
CA GLU A 177 8.72 -7.18 16.67
C GLU A 177 9.20 -8.63 16.87
N THR A 178 8.29 -9.51 17.30
CA THR A 178 8.63 -10.89 17.68
C THR A 178 8.59 -11.86 16.50
N LYS A 179 7.84 -11.52 15.46
CA LYS A 179 7.61 -12.34 14.26
C LYS A 179 7.68 -11.44 13.02
N PRO A 180 8.87 -10.89 12.72
CA PRO A 180 9.04 -9.88 11.67
C PRO A 180 8.82 -10.41 10.26
N ASP A 181 8.87 -11.73 10.06
CA ASP A 181 8.60 -12.40 8.78
C ASP A 181 7.12 -12.79 8.60
N ASP A 182 6.28 -12.61 9.63
CA ASP A 182 4.85 -12.96 9.57
C ASP A 182 4.04 -11.77 9.07
N ALA A 183 3.82 -11.73 7.75
CA ALA A 183 3.04 -10.70 7.08
C ALA A 183 1.63 -10.56 7.66
N THR A 184 1.03 -11.60 8.22
CA THR A 184 -0.34 -11.54 8.77
C THR A 184 -0.43 -10.71 10.06
N LEU A 185 0.70 -10.47 10.72
CA LEU A 185 0.79 -9.72 11.96
C LEU A 185 1.17 -8.25 11.77
N ILE A 186 1.41 -7.82 10.52
CA ILE A 186 1.69 -6.42 10.20
C ILE A 186 0.45 -5.57 10.44
N ARG A 187 0.64 -4.46 11.16
CA ARG A 187 -0.42 -3.52 11.50
C ARG A 187 -0.42 -2.37 10.50
N TYR A 188 -1.53 -2.19 9.79
CA TYR A 188 -1.81 -0.95 9.08
C TYR A 188 -1.93 0.22 10.05
N LYS A 189 -1.35 1.37 9.72
CA LYS A 189 -1.39 2.59 10.54
C LYS A 189 -2.15 3.69 9.80
N ASP A 190 -1.72 4.00 8.58
CA ASP A 190 -2.25 5.14 7.83
C ASP A 190 -2.01 5.02 6.30
N ALA A 191 -2.80 5.75 5.50
CA ALA A 191 -2.51 6.05 4.11
C ALA A 191 -2.81 7.52 3.80
N MET A 192 -1.87 8.21 3.16
CA MET A 192 -2.02 9.62 2.81
C MET A 192 -1.48 9.94 1.41
N ALA A 193 -1.96 11.04 0.83
CA ALA A 193 -1.42 11.57 -0.42
C ALA A 193 -0.13 12.33 -0.11
N ALA A 194 1.02 11.80 -0.54
CA ALA A 194 2.29 12.48 -0.41
C ALA A 194 2.68 13.12 -1.75
N PRO A 195 3.03 14.41 -1.80
CA PRO A 195 3.53 15.04 -3.01
C PRO A 195 4.76 14.32 -3.55
N MET A 196 4.83 14.15 -4.88
CA MET A 196 5.93 13.44 -5.54
C MET A 196 7.31 14.03 -5.23
N GLU A 197 7.41 15.32 -4.95
CA GLU A 197 8.66 16.00 -4.59
C GLU A 197 9.28 15.46 -3.29
N LYS A 198 8.49 14.81 -2.43
CA LYS A 198 8.97 14.19 -1.18
C LYS A 198 9.54 12.77 -1.38
N LEU A 199 9.57 12.23 -2.59
CA LEU A 199 10.05 10.88 -2.90
C LEU A 199 11.54 10.67 -2.63
N GLU A 200 12.36 11.72 -2.77
CA GLU A 200 13.81 11.63 -2.50
C GLU A 200 14.07 11.24 -1.04
N ILE A 201 13.20 11.66 -0.12
CA ILE A 201 13.24 11.33 1.31
C ILE A 201 12.94 9.84 1.54
N ILE A 202 12.13 9.24 0.66
CA ILE A 202 11.73 7.83 0.72
C ILE A 202 12.82 6.92 0.13
N GLY A 203 13.90 7.44 -0.47
CA GLY A 203 15.00 6.63 -0.99
C GLY A 203 14.60 5.76 -2.19
N SER A 204 13.60 6.23 -2.94
CA SER A 204 13.03 5.56 -4.12
C SER A 204 13.96 5.62 -5.35
N PRO A 205 13.72 4.79 -6.39
CA PRO A 205 14.49 4.82 -7.62
C PRO A 205 14.50 6.24 -8.23
N PRO A 206 15.54 6.59 -9.03
CA PRO A 206 15.72 7.92 -9.59
C PRO A 206 14.42 8.51 -10.14
N PRO A 207 14.11 9.81 -9.90
CA PRO A 207 12.85 10.45 -10.30
C PRO A 207 12.44 10.21 -11.77
N GLN A 208 13.42 10.00 -12.65
CA GLN A 208 13.24 9.69 -14.06
C GLN A 208 12.53 8.36 -14.33
N LEU A 209 12.73 7.34 -13.49
CA LEU A 209 12.04 6.06 -13.59
C LEU A 209 10.59 6.17 -13.10
N LEU A 210 10.33 7.04 -12.12
CA LEU A 210 8.99 7.28 -11.59
C LEU A 210 8.13 8.03 -12.61
N LYS A 211 8.71 9.03 -13.29
CA LYS A 211 8.00 9.81 -14.31
C LYS A 211 7.45 8.94 -15.45
N ARG A 212 8.22 7.96 -15.93
CA ARG A 212 7.76 7.06 -17.01
C ARG A 212 6.56 6.22 -16.60
N SER A 213 6.54 5.70 -15.38
CA SER A 213 5.40 4.94 -14.88
C SER A 213 4.16 5.83 -14.74
N LEU A 214 4.33 7.07 -14.27
CA LEU A 214 3.25 8.05 -14.19
C LEU A 214 2.70 8.45 -15.56
N ASP A 215 3.58 8.70 -16.53
CA ASP A 215 3.19 9.03 -17.91
C ASP A 215 2.40 7.87 -18.57
N GLN A 216 2.57 6.65 -18.05
CA GLN A 216 1.81 5.46 -18.46
C GLN A 216 0.51 5.24 -17.65
N GLY A 217 0.15 6.18 -16.77
CA GLY A 217 -1.07 6.14 -15.98
C GLY A 217 -1.02 5.21 -14.77
N PHE A 218 0.16 4.81 -14.29
CA PHE A 218 0.28 4.02 -13.06
C PHE A 218 0.16 4.90 -11.82
N MET A 219 -0.49 4.39 -10.79
CA MET A 219 -0.44 4.85 -9.41
C MET A 219 0.82 4.35 -8.72
N LEU A 220 1.37 5.16 -7.81
CA LEU A 220 2.53 4.80 -7.00
C LEU A 220 2.09 4.56 -5.56
N LEU A 221 2.41 3.38 -5.04
CA LEU A 221 2.13 2.98 -3.65
C LEU A 221 3.46 2.79 -2.91
N ALA A 222 3.71 3.59 -1.89
CA ALA A 222 4.89 3.49 -1.05
C ALA A 222 4.50 2.91 0.33
N PHE A 223 4.95 1.70 0.62
CA PHE A 223 4.77 1.05 1.92
C PHE A 223 5.98 1.32 2.79
N ILE A 224 5.76 1.88 4.00
CA ILE A 224 6.84 2.23 4.92
C ILE A 224 6.60 1.68 6.32
N ASP A 225 7.65 1.10 6.90
CA ASP A 225 7.79 0.90 8.33
C ASP A 225 8.90 1.85 8.83
N LEU A 226 8.52 2.85 9.61
CA LEU A 226 9.45 3.87 10.11
C LEU A 226 10.41 3.33 11.16
N LYS A 227 9.96 2.36 11.97
CA LYS A 227 10.69 1.84 13.13
C LYS A 227 11.89 1.00 12.71
N HIS A 228 11.70 0.18 11.70
CA HIS A 228 12.69 -0.74 11.14
C HIS A 228 13.28 -0.22 9.82
N ASN A 229 12.88 0.98 9.40
CA ASN A 229 13.31 1.64 8.17
C ASN A 229 13.10 0.77 6.91
N LEU A 230 11.95 0.08 6.83
CA LEU A 230 11.58 -0.73 5.67
C LEU A 230 10.78 0.11 4.69
N ARG A 231 11.05 -0.09 3.40
CA ARG A 231 10.41 0.66 2.32
C ARG A 231 10.21 -0.25 1.12
N VAL A 232 8.99 -0.28 0.59
CA VAL A 232 8.66 -0.96 -0.66
C VAL A 232 7.86 0.00 -1.52
N LEU A 233 8.21 0.10 -2.80
CA LEU A 233 7.47 0.88 -3.79
C LEU A 233 6.85 -0.07 -4.81
N GLU A 234 5.55 0.07 -5.03
CA GLU A 234 4.80 -0.67 -6.04
C GLU A 234 4.12 0.27 -7.03
N PHE A 235 3.90 -0.22 -8.25
CA PHE A 235 3.27 0.51 -9.35
C PHE A 235 2.05 -0.26 -9.81
N HIS A 236 0.88 0.38 -9.78
CA HIS A 236 -0.40 -0.25 -10.09
C HIS A 236 -1.19 0.54 -11.12
N GLN A 237 -1.87 -0.13 -12.04
CA GLN A 237 -2.86 0.55 -12.85
C GLN A 237 -4.05 0.93 -11.96
N PRO A 238 -4.67 2.09 -12.16
CA PRO A 238 -5.91 2.43 -11.49
C PRO A 238 -7.01 1.43 -11.85
N PRO A 239 -7.96 1.16 -10.95
CA PRO A 239 -9.13 0.37 -11.30
C PRO A 239 -9.94 1.05 -12.42
N PRO A 240 -10.83 0.32 -13.12
CA PRO A 240 -11.74 0.92 -14.10
C PRO A 240 -12.51 2.08 -13.48
N LEU A 241 -12.48 3.23 -14.16
CA LEU A 241 -13.03 4.49 -13.65
C LEU A 241 -14.38 4.83 -14.30
N GLU A 242 -14.72 4.18 -15.41
CA GLU A 242 -15.90 4.50 -16.22
C GLU A 242 -17.20 4.56 -15.40
N PRO A 243 -17.52 3.60 -14.51
CA PRO A 243 -18.76 3.65 -13.73
C PRO A 243 -18.85 4.88 -12.81
N TYR A 244 -17.72 5.39 -12.33
CA TYR A 244 -17.68 6.60 -11.50
C TYR A 244 -17.80 7.87 -12.35
N LEU A 245 -17.15 7.88 -13.52
CA LEU A 245 -17.19 9.01 -14.44
C LEU A 245 -18.55 9.18 -15.11
N THR A 246 -19.31 8.10 -15.31
CA THR A 246 -20.68 8.13 -15.83
C THR A 246 -21.74 8.38 -14.75
N GLY A 247 -21.34 8.39 -13.48
CA GLY A 247 -22.25 8.57 -12.34
C GLY A 247 -23.08 7.34 -11.98
N GLU A 248 -22.82 6.18 -12.61
CA GLU A 248 -23.41 4.88 -12.26
C GLU A 248 -23.02 4.44 -10.85
N MET A 249 -21.82 4.82 -10.42
CA MET A 249 -21.31 4.63 -9.07
C MET A 249 -20.90 5.98 -8.46
N GLN A 250 -21.21 6.18 -7.20
CA GLN A 250 -20.62 7.25 -6.40
C GLN A 250 -19.46 6.66 -5.60
N PRO A 251 -18.36 7.42 -5.35
CA PRO A 251 -17.43 7.02 -4.30
C PRO A 251 -18.23 6.86 -3.00
N ASP A 252 -17.90 5.86 -2.17
CA ASP A 252 -18.57 5.76 -0.87
C ASP A 252 -18.22 6.97 0.01
N GLY A 253 -18.79 7.08 1.20
CA GLY A 253 -18.46 8.18 2.12
C GLY A 253 -17.20 7.92 2.94
N MET A 254 -16.69 6.68 2.97
CA MET A 254 -15.76 6.13 3.96
C MET A 254 -14.29 6.41 3.67
N TRP A 255 -13.95 7.43 2.89
CA TRP A 255 -12.66 7.50 2.22
C TRP A 255 -11.77 8.69 2.52
N GLN A 256 -12.28 9.69 3.21
CA GLN A 256 -11.48 10.82 3.65
C GLN A 256 -10.70 10.43 4.93
N VAL A 257 -10.28 9.17 4.99
CA VAL A 257 -9.79 8.43 6.16
C VAL A 257 -8.31 8.65 6.34
N HIS A 258 -7.99 9.58 7.24
CA HIS A 258 -6.63 9.98 7.58
C HIS A 258 -5.93 9.08 8.59
N THR A 259 -6.64 8.12 9.20
CA THR A 259 -6.06 7.13 10.13
C THR A 259 -7.08 6.02 10.39
N VAL A 260 -6.61 4.77 10.39
CA VAL A 260 -7.40 3.61 10.82
C VAL A 260 -6.83 3.10 12.14
N LEU A 261 -7.51 3.42 13.25
CA LEU A 261 -7.15 2.93 14.57
C LEU A 261 -7.88 1.61 14.83
N LYS A 262 -7.16 0.50 14.68
CA LYS A 262 -7.63 -0.81 15.11
C LYS A 262 -7.56 -0.90 16.63
N MET A 263 -8.70 -0.91 17.29
CA MET A 263 -8.78 -1.22 18.71
C MET A 263 -8.97 -2.73 18.90
N ASN A 264 -8.15 -3.33 19.77
CA ASN A 264 -8.23 -4.74 20.18
C ASN A 264 -7.81 -5.81 19.16
N SER A 265 -6.52 -5.90 18.86
CA SER A 265 -5.89 -7.19 18.48
C SER A 265 -4.86 -7.67 19.49
N HIS A 266 -5.07 -7.32 20.76
CA HIS A 266 -4.52 -7.84 22.02
C HIS A 266 -4.37 -6.64 22.97
N LEU A 267 -5.32 -6.44 23.88
CA LEU A 267 -5.01 -5.76 25.14
C LEU A 267 -4.30 -6.83 25.99
N PRO A 268 -3.03 -6.66 26.37
CA PRO A 268 -2.53 -7.34 27.55
C PRO A 268 -3.42 -6.90 28.72
N SER A 269 -3.86 -7.88 29.50
CA SER A 269 -4.67 -7.73 30.70
C SER A 269 -4.31 -6.47 31.50
N MET A 270 -5.28 -5.56 31.67
CA MET A 270 -5.33 -4.78 32.90
C MET A 270 -5.78 -5.73 34.01
N ASN A 271 -4.82 -6.42 34.61
CA ASN A 271 -4.99 -6.95 35.95
C ASN A 271 -4.26 -5.99 36.90
N THR A 272 -5.06 -5.30 37.70
CA THR A 272 -4.75 -4.47 38.90
C THR A 272 -3.72 -3.36 38.75
#